data_AF-A0A4R1RRR2-F1
#
_entry.id   AF-A0A4R1RRR2-F1
#
_cell.length_a   1.000
_cell.length_b   1.000
_cell.length_c   1.000
_cell.angle_alpha   90.00
_cell.angle_beta   90.00
_cell.angle_gamma   90.00
#
_symmetry.space_group_name_H-M   'P 1'
#
loop_
_entity.id
_entity.type
_entity.pdbx_description
1 polymer ?
#
loop_
_entity_poly.entity_id
_entity_poly.type
_entity_poly.pdbx_seq_one_letter_code
_entity_poly.pdbx_strand_id
1 'polypeptide(L)' 'MNTIIQNILVFVAIAFAFIFLIRKFIWKKSKSKKVCGGDDGCGCH' A
#
# COMPACT_ATOMS: atom_id res chain seq x y z
N MET A 1 13.97 16.50 -30.45
CA MET A 1 13.49 15.37 -29.64
C MET A 1 14.47 15.17 -28.50
N ASN A 2 14.16 15.67 -27.30
CA ASN A 2 15.09 15.61 -26.17
C ASN A 2 14.86 14.29 -25.42
N THR A 3 15.60 13.26 -25.81
CA THR A 3 15.51 11.88 -25.29
C THR A 3 15.72 11.81 -23.78
N ILE A 4 16.47 12.77 -23.23
CA ILE A 4 16.67 12.95 -21.79
C ILE A 4 15.32 13.10 -21.06
N ILE A 5 14.42 13.95 -21.59
CA ILE A 5 13.14 14.25 -20.94
C ILE A 5 12.18 13.05 -21.02
N GLN A 6 12.16 12.31 -22.14
CA GLN A 6 11.37 11.08 -22.27
C GLN A 6 11.87 9.98 -21.32
N ASN A 7 13.18 9.78 -21.21
CA ASN A 7 13.73 8.79 -20.28
C ASN A 7 13.34 9.12 -18.83
N ILE A 8 13.43 10.39 -18.42
CA ILE A 8 13.02 10.82 -17.07
C ILE A 8 11.54 10.49 -16.84
N LEU A 9 10.67 10.78 -17.82
CA LEU A 9 9.23 10.50 -17.69
C LEU A 9 8.95 8.99 -17.56
N VAL A 10 9.64 8.15 -18.34
CA VAL A 10 9.51 6.69 -18.30
C VAL A 10 9.99 6.14 -16.96
N PHE A 11 11.15 6.58 -16.46
CA PHE A 11 11.65 6.15 -15.15
C PHE A 11 10.72 6.58 -14.00
N VAL A 12 10.19 7.80 -14.06
CA VAL A 12 9.24 8.29 -13.05
C VAL A 12 7.95 7.48 -13.09
N ALA A 13 7.40 7.20 -14.28
CA ALA A 13 6.17 6.40 -14.43
C ALA A 13 6.34 4.98 -13.87
N ILE A 14 7.46 4.33 -14.16
CA ILE A 14 7.80 3.00 -13.65
C ILE A 14 7.97 3.05 -12.11
N ALA A 15 8.72 4.02 -11.59
CA ALA A 15 8.90 4.20 -10.15
C ALA A 15 7.56 4.41 -9.43
N PHE A 16 6.66 5.23 -10.01
CA PHE A 16 5.33 5.48 -9.47
C PHE A 16 4.48 4.21 -9.45
N ALA A 17 4.54 3.40 -10.50
CA ALA A 17 3.83 2.12 -10.57
C ALA A 17 4.32 1.15 -9.48
N PHE A 18 5.64 1.02 -9.30
CA PHE A 18 6.20 0.19 -8.23
C PHE A 18 5.82 0.71 -6.84
N ILE A 19 5.92 2.01 -6.58
CA ILE A 19 5.51 2.62 -5.31
C ILE A 19 4.02 2.35 -5.05
N PHE A 20 3.16 2.50 -6.07
CA PHE A 20 1.73 2.24 -5.94
C PHE A 20 1.44 0.76 -5.64
N LEU A 21 2.11 -0.16 -6.33
CA LEU A 21 1.95 -1.60 -6.09
C LEU A 21 2.44 -2.01 -4.70
N ILE A 22 3.62 -1.53 -4.28
CA ILE A 22 4.16 -1.75 -2.92
C ILE A 22 3.18 -1.17 -1.88
N ARG A 23 2.71 0.06 -2.06
CA ARG A 23 1.76 0.69 -1.14
C ARG A 23 0.40 0.00 -1.15
N LYS A 24 -0.04 -0.58 -2.26
CA LYS A 24 -1.34 -1.27 -2.34
C LYS A 24 -1.29 -2.67 -1.73
N PHE A 25 -0.22 -3.42 -1.98
CA PHE A 25 -0.13 -4.83 -1.62
C PHE A 25 0.69 -5.09 -0.35
N ILE A 26 1.78 -4.35 -0.13
CA ILE A 26 2.64 -4.52 1.05
C ILE A 26 2.15 -3.66 2.22
N TRP A 27 1.54 -2.50 1.95
CA TRP A 27 0.87 -1.70 2.98
C TRP A 27 -0.51 -2.26 3.33
N LYS A 28 -0.57 -3.53 3.73
CA LYS A 28 -1.70 -3.99 4.56
C LYS A 28 -1.59 -3.20 5.85
N LYS A 29 -2.41 -2.16 6.03
CA LYS A 29 -2.63 -1.55 7.34
C LYS A 29 -2.97 -2.72 8.27
N SER A 30 -2.01 -3.16 9.08
CA SER A 30 -2.32 -3.96 10.26
C SER A 30 -3.32 -3.10 11.00
N LYS A 31 -4.59 -3.53 11.03
CA LYS A 31 -5.57 -2.87 11.87
C LYS A 31 -4.92 -2.85 13.25
N SER A 32 -4.62 -1.65 13.74
CA SER A 32 -4.18 -1.47 15.11
C SER A 32 -5.14 -2.26 15.96
N LYS A 33 -4.65 -3.33 16.60
CA LYS A 33 -5.42 -4.07 17.60
C LYS A 33 -5.67 -3.11 18.75
N LYS A 34 -6.68 -2.27 18.62
CA LYS A 34 -7.43 -1.75 19.75
C LYS A 34 -8.69 -2.61 19.84
N VAL A 35 -8.44 -3.87 20.20
CA VAL A 35 -9.32 -4.79 20.91
C VAL A 35 -9.56 -4.11 22.28
N CYS A 36 -10.64 -3.39 22.51
CA CYS A 36 -11.91 -3.97 22.95
C CYS A 36 -12.51 -4.96 21.96
N GLY A 37 -12.51 -6.25 22.34
CA GLY A 37 -12.89 -7.43 21.53
C GLY A 37 -11.84 -7.76 20.45
N GLY A 38 -10.99 -8.78 20.52
CA GLY A 38 -11.26 -10.09 21.08
C GLY A 38 -12.40 -10.67 20.26
N ASP A 39 -12.14 -10.98 18.98
CA ASP A 39 -13.04 -11.83 18.20
C ASP A 39 -13.18 -13.11 19.04
N ASP A 40 -14.33 -13.29 19.68
CA ASP A 40 -14.69 -14.44 20.54
C ASP A 40 -14.31 -14.35 22.03
N GLY A 41 -14.65 -13.25 22.68
CA GLY A 41 -14.61 -13.15 24.14
C GLY A 41 -15.84 -12.49 24.76
N CYS A 42 -16.91 -13.28 24.92
CA CYS A 42 -18.02 -13.07 25.87
C CYS A 42 -19.25 -12.28 25.35
N GLY A 43 -20.38 -12.97 25.18
CA GLY A 43 -21.68 -12.31 25.05
C GLY A 43 -22.86 -13.13 24.53
N CYS A 44 -23.17 -14.25 25.20
CA CYS A 44 -24.50 -14.89 25.24
C CYS A 44 -24.99 -15.66 23.98
N HIS A 45 -25.12 -16.99 24.18
CA HIS A 45 -25.86 -18.03 23.44
C HIS A 45 -25.79 -18.04 21.90
#